data_AF-A0A2H3DZP7-F1
#
_entry.id   AF-A0A2H3DZP7-F1
#
_cell.length_a   1.000
_cell.length_b   1.000
_cell.length_c   1.000
_cell.angle_alpha   90.00
_cell.angle_beta   90.00
_cell.angle_gamma   90.00
#
_symmetry.space_group_name_H-M   'P 1'
#
loop_
_entity.id
_entity.type
_entity.pdbx_description
1 polymer ?
#
loop_
_entity_poly.entity_id
_entity_poly.type
_entity_poly.pdbx_seq_one_letter_code
_entity_poly.pdbx_strand_id
1 'polypeptide(L)'
;MCLLAAKFDNTVWSIIHKFHFVLFYANWTIRDGTGAREYKLFEDHLLQIGNTCRFAREELVPAIKGNLDRIELPLVSQLRGSYGLETFLRFIKHIPGFWSVQIDLLDDIPDIISSIYNSCRAMMTCLDCVEQYSRLIQTRFQDKEWVSQHQGRPDLIWCLSATKSSVTDLLCGLRRHPNLEVYLSGYVNVVPFNLAGF
;
A
#
# COMPACT_ATOMS: atom_id res chain seq x y z
N MET A 1 7.29 -12.35 3.93
CA MET A 1 6.15 -11.47 4.27
C MET A 1 6.56 -10.07 4.70
N CYS A 2 7.35 -9.89 5.77
CA CYS A 2 7.73 -8.55 6.26
C CYS A 2 8.37 -7.65 5.19
N LEU A 3 9.19 -8.22 4.29
CA LEU A 3 9.79 -7.47 3.18
C LEU A 3 8.74 -6.97 2.17
N LEU A 4 7.73 -7.78 1.86
CA LEU A 4 6.67 -7.40 0.92
C LEU A 4 5.74 -6.35 1.53
N ALA A 5 5.43 -6.46 2.82
CA ALA A 5 4.69 -5.45 3.56
C ALA A 5 5.45 -4.10 3.58
N ALA A 6 6.74 -4.11 3.90
CA ALA A 6 7.56 -2.89 3.87
C ALA A 6 7.62 -2.26 2.47
N LYS A 7 7.78 -3.09 1.43
CA LYS A 7 7.71 -2.64 0.02
C LYS A 7 6.37 -2.03 -0.32
N PHE A 8 5.28 -2.60 0.20
CA PHE A 8 3.94 -2.09 -0.03
C PHE A 8 3.75 -0.72 0.62
N ASP A 9 4.13 -0.57 1.89
CA ASP A 9 4.05 0.70 2.61
C ASP A 9 4.89 1.80 1.92
N ASN A 10 6.11 1.48 1.51
CA ASN A 10 6.98 2.43 0.79
C ASN A 10 6.39 2.79 -0.58
N THR A 11 5.76 1.85 -1.27
CA THR A 11 5.07 2.07 -2.55
C THR A 11 3.88 3.01 -2.39
N VAL A 12 3.02 2.76 -1.39
CA VAL A 12 1.87 3.62 -1.06
C VAL A 12 2.36 5.01 -0.69
N TRP A 13 3.33 5.12 0.21
CA TRP A 13 3.92 6.41 0.62
C TRP A 13 4.46 7.18 -0.59
N SER A 14 5.20 6.50 -1.49
CA SER A 14 5.76 7.09 -2.71
C SER A 14 4.68 7.67 -3.64
N ILE A 15 3.57 6.94 -3.83
CA ILE A 15 2.45 7.40 -4.66
C ILE A 15 1.80 8.64 -4.05
N ILE A 16 1.42 8.57 -2.78
CA ILE A 16 0.75 9.67 -2.08
C ILE A 16 1.66 10.92 -2.02
N HIS A 17 2.96 10.73 -1.80
CA HIS A 17 3.93 11.82 -1.75
C HIS A 17 4.06 12.52 -3.10
N LYS A 18 4.10 11.77 -4.20
CA LYS A 18 4.10 12.36 -5.55
C LYS A 18 2.79 13.06 -5.86
N PHE A 19 1.67 12.49 -5.44
CA PHE A 19 0.36 13.12 -5.62
C PHE A 19 0.25 14.45 -4.87
N HIS A 20 0.82 14.55 -3.67
CA HIS A 20 0.97 15.82 -2.96
C HIS A 20 1.73 16.86 -3.80
N PHE A 21 2.83 16.49 -4.46
CA PHE A 21 3.55 17.40 -5.36
C PHE A 21 2.72 17.81 -6.57
N VAL A 22 1.99 16.88 -7.20
CA VAL A 22 1.04 17.18 -8.28
C VAL A 22 0.03 18.24 -7.84
N LEU A 23 -0.56 18.09 -6.66
CA LEU A 23 -1.50 19.06 -6.09
C LEU A 23 -0.84 20.40 -5.76
N PHE A 24 0.41 20.37 -5.28
CA PHE A 24 1.20 21.57 -5.00
C PHE A 24 1.41 22.39 -6.28
N TYR A 25 1.90 21.77 -7.35
CA TYR A 25 2.12 22.45 -8.64
C TYR A 25 0.80 22.92 -9.28
N ALA A 26 -0.25 22.12 -9.19
CA ALA A 26 -1.58 22.50 -9.66
C ALA A 26 -2.08 23.75 -8.92
N ASN A 27 -1.96 23.79 -7.60
CA ASN A 27 -2.34 24.96 -6.81
C ASN A 27 -1.53 26.20 -7.20
N TRP A 28 -0.21 26.03 -7.34
CA TRP A 28 0.70 27.12 -7.68
C TRP A 28 0.43 27.69 -9.07
N THR A 29 0.14 26.81 -10.04
CA THR A 29 -0.21 27.20 -11.41
C THR A 29 -1.47 28.05 -11.46
N ILE A 30 -2.51 27.69 -10.70
CA ILE A 30 -3.74 28.49 -10.62
C ILE A 30 -3.53 29.81 -9.89
N ARG A 31 -2.71 29.85 -8.82
CA ARG A 31 -2.46 31.08 -8.04
C ARG A 31 -1.67 32.11 -8.84
N ASP A 32 -0.51 31.70 -9.35
CA ASP A 32 0.53 32.64 -9.77
C ASP A 32 0.77 32.64 -11.29
N GLY A 33 0.19 31.68 -12.03
CA GLY A 33 0.35 31.57 -13.49
C GLY A 33 1.77 31.18 -13.96
N THR A 34 2.73 31.02 -13.04
CA THR A 34 4.14 30.72 -13.30
C THR A 34 4.46 29.23 -13.41
N GLY A 35 3.44 28.36 -13.44
CA GLY A 35 3.58 26.90 -13.49
C GLY A 35 4.43 26.34 -14.64
N ALA A 36 4.71 27.15 -15.66
CA ALA A 36 5.55 26.78 -16.80
C ALA A 36 7.00 26.43 -16.44
N ARG A 37 7.57 26.96 -15.34
CA ARG A 37 8.98 26.67 -14.96
C ARG A 37 9.20 25.26 -14.43
N GLU A 38 8.17 24.63 -13.89
CA GLU A 38 8.26 23.34 -13.19
C GLU A 38 7.47 22.23 -13.89
N TYR A 39 7.00 22.50 -15.11
CA TYR A 39 6.19 21.59 -15.92
C TYR A 39 6.84 20.20 -16.09
N LYS A 40 8.17 20.16 -16.25
CA LYS A 40 8.91 18.90 -16.36
C LYS A 40 8.82 18.07 -15.07
N LEU A 41 8.99 18.69 -13.90
CA LEU A 41 8.87 18.01 -12.61
C LEU A 41 7.45 17.51 -12.38
N PHE A 42 6.45 18.31 -12.75
CA PHE A 42 5.04 17.92 -12.69
C PHE A 42 4.75 16.66 -13.52
N GLU A 43 5.18 16.64 -14.78
CA GLU A 43 5.04 15.45 -15.66
C GLU A 43 5.82 14.24 -15.13
N ASP A 44 7.04 14.44 -14.62
CA ASP A 44 7.85 13.37 -14.02
C ASP A 44 7.13 12.74 -12.82
N HIS A 45 6.50 13.54 -11.95
CA HIS A 45 5.71 13.02 -10.82
C HIS A 45 4.50 12.22 -11.28
N LEU A 46 3.77 12.70 -12.30
CA LEU A 46 2.61 12.00 -12.87
C LEU A 46 3.00 10.65 -13.49
N LEU A 47 4.06 10.63 -14.30
CA LEU A 47 4.60 9.41 -14.88
C LEU A 47 5.00 8.42 -13.79
N GLN A 48 5.67 8.92 -12.74
CA GLN A 48 6.06 8.10 -11.61
C GLN A 48 4.87 7.56 -10.81
N ILE A 49 3.77 8.31 -10.66
CA ILE A 49 2.54 7.79 -10.04
C ILE A 49 2.03 6.60 -10.85
N GLY A 50 1.82 6.76 -12.16
CA GLY A 50 1.32 5.68 -13.01
C GLY A 50 2.23 4.43 -12.99
N ASN A 51 3.54 4.63 -13.09
CA ASN A 51 4.51 3.53 -13.01
C ASN A 51 4.46 2.81 -11.66
N THR A 52 4.35 3.55 -10.56
CA THR A 52 4.34 2.99 -9.21
C THR A 52 3.01 2.27 -8.92
N CYS A 53 1.88 2.81 -9.37
CA CYS A 53 0.57 2.15 -9.28
C CYS A 53 0.55 0.84 -10.09
N ARG A 54 1.09 0.86 -11.32
CA ARG A 54 1.23 -0.33 -12.15
C ARG A 54 2.07 -1.41 -11.45
N PHE A 55 3.24 -1.03 -10.93
CA PHE A 55 4.09 -1.95 -10.17
C PHE A 55 3.36 -2.54 -8.95
N ALA A 56 2.62 -1.72 -8.20
CA ALA A 56 1.83 -2.21 -7.07
C ALA A 56 0.80 -3.27 -7.49
N ARG A 57 0.11 -3.01 -8.61
CA ARG A 57 -0.97 -3.85 -9.16
C ARG A 57 -0.47 -5.15 -9.75
N GLU A 58 0.58 -5.08 -10.56
CA GLU A 58 1.04 -6.20 -11.41
C GLU A 58 2.08 -7.08 -10.72
N GLU A 59 2.86 -6.50 -9.80
CA GLU A 59 3.97 -7.22 -9.16
C GLU A 59 3.71 -7.43 -7.67
N LEU A 60 3.45 -6.35 -6.94
CA LEU A 60 3.53 -6.39 -5.48
C LEU A 60 2.35 -7.09 -4.81
N VAL A 61 1.11 -6.74 -5.18
CA VAL A 61 -0.08 -7.41 -4.64
C VAL A 61 -0.12 -8.89 -5.02
N PRO A 62 0.16 -9.28 -6.28
CA PRO A 62 0.32 -10.69 -6.64
C PRO A 62 1.41 -11.39 -5.85
N ALA A 63 2.56 -10.75 -5.60
CA ALA A 63 3.64 -11.35 -4.80
C ALA A 63 3.25 -11.55 -3.32
N ILE A 64 2.50 -10.61 -2.73
CA ILE A 64 1.91 -10.76 -1.39
C ILE A 64 0.97 -11.96 -1.37
N LYS A 65 0.09 -12.05 -2.37
CA LYS A 65 -0.87 -13.14 -2.50
C LYS A 65 -0.20 -14.50 -2.65
N GLY A 66 0.72 -14.63 -3.59
CA GLY A 66 1.46 -15.88 -3.79
C GLY A 66 2.27 -16.30 -2.56
N ASN A 67 2.77 -15.35 -1.76
CA ASN A 67 3.41 -15.70 -0.50
C ASN A 67 2.40 -16.18 0.55
N LEU A 68 1.24 -15.54 0.69
CA LEU A 68 0.19 -15.94 1.62
C LEU A 68 -0.32 -17.35 1.29
N ASP A 69 -0.64 -17.62 0.03
CA ASP A 69 -1.07 -18.96 -0.43
C ASP A 69 0.01 -20.02 -0.15
N ARG A 70 1.30 -19.67 -0.29
CA ARG A 70 2.42 -20.58 -0.02
C ARG A 70 2.63 -20.86 1.47
N ILE A 71 2.36 -19.90 2.36
CA ILE A 71 2.59 -20.07 3.81
C ILE A 71 1.38 -20.65 4.53
N GLU A 72 0.16 -20.49 4.00
CA GLU A 72 -1.08 -20.92 4.66
C GLU A 72 -1.04 -22.41 5.01
N LEU A 73 -0.84 -23.27 4.01
CA LEU A 73 -0.93 -24.71 4.19
C LEU A 73 0.19 -25.26 5.11
N PRO A 74 1.47 -24.85 4.98
CA PRO A 74 2.50 -25.17 5.96
C PRO A 74 2.17 -24.67 7.37
N LEU A 75 1.69 -23.43 7.53
CA LEU A 75 1.37 -22.85 8.83
C LEU A 75 0.25 -23.63 9.53
N VAL A 76 -0.83 -23.93 8.80
CA VAL A 76 -1.93 -24.76 9.30
C VAL A 76 -1.43 -26.14 9.68
N SER A 77 -0.60 -26.79 8.85
CA SER A 77 -0.08 -28.14 9.16
C SER A 77 0.80 -28.18 10.42
N GLN A 78 1.65 -27.17 10.62
CA GLN A 78 2.49 -27.05 11.82
C GLN A 78 1.66 -26.76 13.07
N LEU A 79 0.68 -25.86 12.97
CA LEU A 79 -0.20 -25.53 14.08
C LEU A 79 -1.16 -26.67 14.43
N ARG A 80 -1.52 -27.53 13.47
CA ARG A 80 -2.44 -28.65 13.72
C ARG A 80 -1.84 -29.68 14.68
N GLY A 81 -0.54 -29.89 14.63
CA GLY A 81 0.13 -30.88 15.47
C GLY A 81 -0.42 -32.30 15.25
N SER A 82 -0.44 -33.13 16.31
CA SER A 82 -1.04 -34.46 16.23
C SER A 82 -2.57 -34.39 16.29
N TYR A 83 -3.24 -35.22 15.49
CA TYR A 83 -4.70 -35.28 15.42
C TYR A 83 -5.37 -35.49 16.80
N GLY A 84 -4.77 -36.33 17.63
CA GLY A 84 -5.27 -36.60 18.99
C GLY A 84 -5.21 -35.38 19.90
N LEU A 85 -4.13 -34.59 19.81
CA LEU A 85 -3.97 -33.37 20.59
C LEU A 85 -4.94 -32.28 20.12
N GLU A 86 -5.08 -32.07 18.80
CA GLU A 86 -6.06 -31.12 18.25
C GLU A 86 -7.48 -31.46 18.73
N THR A 87 -7.87 -32.73 18.63
CA THR A 87 -9.20 -33.20 19.04
C THR A 87 -9.44 -32.94 20.53
N PHE A 88 -8.44 -33.22 21.37
CA PHE A 88 -8.50 -32.95 22.80
C PHE A 88 -8.61 -31.45 23.10
N LEU A 89 -7.80 -30.61 22.44
CA LEU A 89 -7.82 -29.16 22.64
C LEU A 89 -9.15 -28.54 22.19
N ARG A 90 -9.72 -29.00 21.06
CA ARG A 90 -11.06 -28.59 20.61
C ARG A 90 -12.14 -29.01 21.62
N PHE A 91 -12.03 -30.21 22.18
CA PHE A 91 -12.98 -30.69 23.19
C PHE A 91 -12.97 -29.81 24.45
N ILE A 92 -11.79 -29.53 25.01
CA ILE A 92 -11.69 -28.72 26.24
C ILE A 92 -12.04 -27.25 26.01
N LYS A 93 -11.92 -26.72 24.78
CA LYS A 93 -12.33 -25.34 24.42
C LYS A 93 -13.83 -25.07 24.69
N HIS A 94 -14.67 -26.11 24.78
CA HIS A 94 -16.08 -25.97 25.15
C HIS A 94 -16.32 -25.84 26.66
N ILE A 95 -15.30 -26.04 27.50
CA ILE A 95 -15.39 -25.90 28.95
C ILE A 95 -15.05 -24.45 29.32
N PRO A 96 -15.95 -23.71 30.02
CA PRO A 96 -15.68 -22.34 30.44
C PRO A 96 -14.36 -22.23 31.21
N GLY A 97 -13.51 -21.28 30.81
CA GLY A 97 -12.20 -21.05 31.43
C GLY A 97 -11.03 -21.80 30.78
N PHE A 98 -11.29 -22.71 29.84
CA PHE A 98 -10.25 -23.34 29.04
C PHE A 98 -10.14 -22.67 27.66
N TRP A 99 -8.91 -22.26 27.33
CA TRP A 99 -8.58 -21.63 26.06
C TRP A 99 -7.38 -22.34 25.44
N SER A 100 -7.34 -22.39 24.12
CA SER A 100 -6.21 -22.93 23.38
C SER A 100 -5.83 -21.97 22.29
N VAL A 101 -4.76 -21.21 22.54
CA VAL A 101 -4.17 -20.27 21.56
C VAL A 101 -3.89 -20.96 20.22
N GLN A 102 -3.52 -22.24 20.25
CA GLN A 102 -3.28 -23.05 19.06
C GLN A 102 -4.56 -23.27 18.23
N ILE A 103 -5.68 -23.62 18.88
CA ILE A 103 -6.96 -23.83 18.19
C ILE A 103 -7.56 -22.49 17.76
N ASP A 104 -7.48 -21.46 18.60
CA ASP A 104 -7.95 -20.12 18.26
C ASP A 104 -7.22 -19.59 17.03
N LEU A 105 -5.88 -19.70 16.98
CA LEU A 105 -5.10 -19.31 15.82
C LEU A 105 -5.41 -20.15 14.57
N LEU A 106 -5.62 -21.46 14.71
CA LEU A 106 -6.03 -22.33 13.60
C LEU A 106 -7.38 -21.91 13.00
N ASP A 107 -8.34 -21.58 13.87
CA ASP A 107 -9.67 -21.13 13.46
C ASP A 107 -9.59 -19.72 12.82
N ASP A 108 -8.70 -18.84 13.30
CA ASP A 108 -8.56 -17.45 12.85
C ASP A 108 -7.72 -17.26 11.57
N ILE A 109 -6.82 -18.19 11.22
CA ILE A 109 -5.91 -18.05 10.06
C ILE A 109 -6.64 -17.72 8.75
N PRO A 110 -7.72 -18.43 8.36
CA PRO A 110 -8.46 -18.12 7.13
C PRO A 110 -9.01 -16.68 7.13
N ASP A 111 -9.49 -16.20 8.27
CA ASP A 111 -10.03 -14.84 8.43
C ASP A 111 -8.91 -13.79 8.37
N ILE A 112 -7.75 -14.06 8.97
CA ILE A 112 -6.56 -13.20 8.88
C ILE A 112 -6.10 -13.06 7.43
N ILE A 113 -5.95 -14.19 6.71
CA ILE A 113 -5.53 -14.18 5.30
C ILE A 113 -6.54 -13.43 4.44
N SER A 114 -7.83 -13.71 4.63
CA SER A 114 -8.93 -13.02 3.94
C SER A 114 -8.91 -11.51 4.21
N SER A 115 -8.66 -11.11 5.46
CA SER A 115 -8.53 -9.71 5.86
C SER A 115 -7.36 -9.01 5.15
N ILE A 116 -6.21 -9.68 5.02
CA ILE A 116 -5.06 -9.13 4.28
C ILE A 116 -5.42 -8.98 2.78
N TYR A 117 -6.08 -9.96 2.18
CA TYR A 117 -6.54 -9.86 0.79
C TYR A 117 -7.50 -8.69 0.55
N ASN A 118 -8.48 -8.53 1.44
CA ASN A 118 -9.41 -7.43 1.37
C ASN A 118 -8.71 -6.07 1.56
N SER A 119 -7.73 -6.01 2.46
CA SER A 119 -6.92 -4.81 2.67
C SER A 119 -6.09 -4.45 1.43
N CYS A 120 -5.41 -5.41 0.81
CA CYS A 120 -4.69 -5.20 -0.44
C CYS A 120 -5.63 -4.71 -1.55
N ARG A 121 -6.81 -5.33 -1.68
CA ARG A 121 -7.81 -4.93 -2.68
C ARG A 121 -8.29 -3.49 -2.45
N ALA A 122 -8.68 -3.16 -1.22
CA ALA A 122 -9.16 -1.83 -0.85
C ALA A 122 -8.08 -0.76 -1.12
N MET A 123 -6.83 -1.04 -0.72
CA MET A 123 -5.73 -0.11 -1.00
C MET A 123 -5.49 0.05 -2.50
N MET A 124 -5.57 -1.01 -3.31
CA MET A 124 -5.45 -0.89 -4.76
C MET A 124 -6.55 0.00 -5.36
N THR A 125 -7.79 -0.13 -4.90
CA THR A 125 -8.87 0.79 -5.31
C THR A 125 -8.54 2.24 -4.98
N CYS A 126 -7.97 2.50 -3.79
CA CYS A 126 -7.51 3.85 -3.43
C CYS A 126 -6.39 4.35 -4.36
N LEU A 127 -5.42 3.50 -4.69
CA LEU A 127 -4.32 3.85 -5.60
C LEU A 127 -4.82 4.09 -7.03
N ASP A 128 -5.82 3.34 -7.49
CA ASP A 128 -6.48 3.54 -8.78
C ASP A 128 -7.17 4.91 -8.83
N CYS A 129 -7.84 5.32 -7.73
CA CYS A 129 -8.41 6.67 -7.62
C CYS A 129 -7.33 7.74 -7.70
N VAL A 130 -6.21 7.60 -6.97
CA VAL A 130 -5.09 8.56 -7.02
C VAL A 130 -4.51 8.66 -8.42
N GLU A 131 -4.32 7.53 -9.11
CA GLU A 131 -3.85 7.49 -10.49
C GLU A 131 -4.83 8.21 -11.43
N GLN A 132 -6.13 7.96 -11.29
CA GLN A 132 -7.16 8.60 -12.09
C GLN A 132 -7.22 10.12 -11.86
N TYR A 133 -7.20 10.58 -10.61
CA TYR A 133 -7.17 12.00 -10.29
C TYR A 133 -5.89 12.67 -10.79
N SER A 134 -4.76 11.99 -10.71
CA SER A 134 -3.49 12.47 -11.26
C SER A 134 -3.61 12.75 -12.76
N ARG A 135 -4.20 11.82 -13.53
CA ARG A 135 -4.46 12.00 -14.96
C ARG A 135 -5.46 13.14 -15.23
N LEU A 136 -6.51 13.27 -14.42
CA LEU A 136 -7.47 14.38 -14.55
C LEU A 136 -6.78 15.74 -14.36
N ILE A 137 -5.93 15.85 -13.34
CA ILE A 137 -5.13 17.07 -13.12
C ILE A 137 -4.21 17.28 -14.33
N GLN A 138 -3.51 16.26 -14.81
CA GLN A 138 -2.65 16.37 -15.99
C GLN A 138 -3.40 16.95 -17.19
N THR A 139 -4.55 16.37 -17.55
CA THR A 139 -5.36 16.83 -18.69
C THR A 139 -5.80 18.29 -18.54
N ARG A 140 -6.25 18.69 -17.35
CA ARG A 140 -6.71 20.07 -17.11
C ARG A 140 -5.58 21.09 -17.14
N PHE A 141 -4.42 20.73 -16.60
CA PHE A 141 -3.28 21.64 -16.48
C PHE A 141 -2.40 21.67 -17.75
N GLN A 142 -2.58 20.72 -18.66
CA GLN A 142 -2.07 20.77 -20.04
C GLN A 142 -2.86 21.75 -20.92
N ASP A 143 -4.14 21.94 -20.63
CA ASP A 143 -5.00 22.88 -21.35
C ASP A 143 -4.73 24.32 -20.89
N LYS A 144 -3.90 25.02 -21.66
CA LYS A 144 -3.52 26.41 -21.38
C LYS A 144 -4.72 27.35 -21.36
N GLU A 145 -5.73 27.11 -22.18
CA GLU A 145 -6.93 27.94 -22.21
C GLU A 145 -7.72 27.72 -20.91
N TRP A 146 -7.93 26.46 -20.53
CA TRP A 146 -8.58 26.13 -19.26
C TRP A 146 -7.84 26.75 -18.07
N VAL A 147 -6.50 26.63 -18.00
CA VAL A 147 -5.68 27.20 -16.93
C VAL A 147 -5.85 28.72 -16.88
N SER A 148 -5.74 29.42 -18.01
CA SER A 148 -5.88 30.89 -18.06
C SER A 148 -7.28 31.37 -17.65
N GLN A 149 -8.34 30.64 -18.03
CA GLN A 149 -9.72 30.95 -17.62
C GLN A 149 -9.98 30.73 -16.13
N HIS A 150 -9.21 29.83 -15.49
CA HIS A 150 -9.39 29.46 -14.09
C HIS A 150 -8.31 30.03 -13.17
N GLN A 151 -7.38 30.81 -13.71
CA GLN A 151 -6.32 31.45 -12.93
C GLN A 151 -6.93 32.41 -11.90
N GLY A 152 -6.42 32.36 -10.67
CA GLY A 152 -6.88 33.19 -9.56
C GLY A 152 -8.25 32.80 -9.00
N ARG A 153 -8.90 31.72 -9.50
CA ARG A 153 -10.26 31.35 -9.06
C ARG A 153 -10.24 30.82 -7.61
N PRO A 154 -10.91 31.49 -6.65
CA PRO A 154 -10.72 31.23 -5.23
C PRO A 154 -11.27 29.88 -4.74
N ASP A 155 -12.39 29.42 -5.30
CA ASP A 155 -12.98 28.10 -5.08
C ASP A 155 -12.02 26.96 -5.47
N LEU A 156 -11.40 27.07 -6.65
CA LEU A 156 -10.45 26.08 -7.15
C LEU A 156 -9.15 26.08 -6.32
N ILE A 157 -8.64 27.27 -6.00
CA ILE A 157 -7.48 27.42 -5.11
C ILE A 157 -7.76 26.77 -3.75
N TRP A 158 -8.93 27.05 -3.16
CA TRP A 158 -9.35 26.48 -1.90
C TRP A 158 -9.45 24.95 -1.99
N CYS A 159 -10.12 24.42 -3.01
CA CYS A 159 -10.29 22.99 -3.22
C CYS A 159 -8.95 22.25 -3.34
N LEU A 160 -8.03 22.78 -4.16
CA LEU A 160 -6.68 22.21 -4.31
C LEU A 160 -5.87 22.31 -3.00
N SER A 161 -5.98 23.41 -2.26
CA SER A 161 -5.30 23.59 -0.97
C SER A 161 -5.84 22.67 0.12
N ALA A 162 -7.17 22.50 0.19
CA ALA A 162 -7.83 21.60 1.12
C ALA A 162 -7.45 20.15 0.83
N THR A 163 -7.54 19.73 -0.43
CA THR A 163 -7.16 18.38 -0.87
C THR A 163 -5.67 18.12 -0.57
N LYS A 164 -4.79 19.07 -0.89
CA LYS A 164 -3.37 18.96 -0.57
C LYS A 164 -3.15 18.78 0.93
N SER A 165 -3.83 19.57 1.76
CA SER A 165 -3.70 19.49 3.22
C SER A 165 -4.15 18.12 3.75
N SER A 166 -5.28 17.59 3.26
CA SER A 166 -5.71 16.23 3.60
C SER A 166 -4.71 15.16 3.19
N VAL A 167 -4.07 15.31 2.02
CA VAL A 167 -3.00 14.42 1.57
C VAL A 167 -1.75 14.56 2.46
N THR A 168 -1.41 15.77 2.91
CA THR A 168 -0.32 16.00 3.87
C THR A 168 -0.60 15.29 5.20
N ASP A 169 -1.81 15.40 5.73
CA ASP A 169 -2.19 14.72 6.98
C ASP A 169 -2.10 13.20 6.83
N LEU A 170 -2.55 12.67 5.69
CA LEU A 170 -2.39 11.24 5.36
C LEU A 170 -0.91 10.84 5.32
N LEU A 171 -0.04 11.64 4.69
CA LEU A 171 1.40 11.38 4.63
C LEU A 171 2.06 11.35 6.01
N CYS A 172 1.62 12.21 6.94
CA CYS A 172 2.08 12.19 8.33
C CYS A 172 1.69 10.90 9.07
N GLY A 173 0.54 10.31 8.72
CA GLY A 173 0.09 9.03 9.26
C GLY A 173 0.78 7.80 8.63
N LEU A 174 1.25 7.92 7.38
CA LEU A 174 1.94 6.83 6.68
C LEU A 174 3.36 6.64 7.21
N ARG A 175 3.63 5.49 7.83
CA ARG A 175 5.00 5.13 8.25
C ARG A 175 5.83 4.74 7.04
N ARG A 176 7.00 5.37 6.90
CA ARG A 176 8.03 4.94 5.96
C ARG A 176 8.94 3.94 6.66
N HIS A 177 9.21 2.81 6.02
CA HIS A 177 10.08 1.76 6.56
C HIS A 177 11.33 1.56 5.68
N PRO A 178 12.16 2.59 5.47
CA PRO A 178 13.28 2.51 4.52
C PRO A 178 14.38 1.55 5.00
N ASN A 179 14.59 1.47 6.31
CA ASN A 179 15.61 0.60 6.90
C ASN A 179 15.19 -0.88 6.93
N LEU A 180 13.88 -1.16 6.91
CA LEU A 180 13.37 -2.53 6.99
C LEU A 180 13.58 -3.28 5.67
N GLU A 181 13.47 -2.58 4.53
CA GLU A 181 13.78 -3.17 3.22
C GLU A 181 15.26 -3.51 3.07
N VAL A 182 16.15 -2.59 3.45
CA VAL A 182 17.61 -2.80 3.35
C VAL A 182 18.05 -3.92 4.30
N TYR A 183 17.53 -3.91 5.53
CA TYR A 183 17.83 -4.92 6.54
C TYR A 183 17.36 -6.32 6.09
N LEU A 184 16.10 -6.45 5.63
CA LEU A 184 15.56 -7.75 5.21
C LEU A 184 16.14 -8.23 3.87
N SER A 185 16.53 -7.34 2.96
CA SER A 185 17.23 -7.70 1.72
C SER A 185 18.63 -8.28 1.99
N GLY A 186 19.29 -7.84 3.07
CA GLY A 186 20.56 -8.43 3.52
C GLY A 186 20.41 -9.87 4.01
N TYR A 187 19.28 -10.23 4.63
CA TYR A 187 19.04 -11.58 5.15
C TYR A 187 18.66 -12.60 4.06
N VAL A 188 17.93 -12.19 3.02
CA VAL A 188 17.53 -13.09 1.92
C VAL A 188 18.74 -13.59 1.12
N ASN A 189 19.87 -12.85 1.12
CA ASN A 189 21.11 -13.25 0.44
C ASN A 189 22.08 -14.06 1.32
N VAL A 190 21.76 -14.32 2.60
CA VAL A 190 22.71 -14.94 3.56
C VAL A 190 22.27 -16.32 4.06
N VAL A 191 21.06 -16.77 3.74
CA VAL A 191 20.60 -18.11 4.16
C VAL A 191 20.34 -19.00 2.94
N PRO A 192 21.32 -19.83 2.50
CA PRO A 192 20.96 -21.04 1.78
C PRO A 192 20.19 -21.91 2.78
N PHE A 193 18.89 -22.12 2.52
CA PHE A 193 18.13 -23.18 3.19
C PHE A 193 18.76 -24.53 2.78
N ASN A 194 19.77 -24.97 3.54
CA ASN A 194 20.22 -26.35 3.53
C ASN A 194 19.12 -27.20 4.18
N LEU A 195 18.27 -27.79 3.34
CA LEU A 195 17.46 -28.95 3.71
C LEU A 195 18.39 -30.17 3.75
N ALA A 196 19.02 -30.42 4.90
CA ALA A 196 19.67 -31.70 5.21
C ALA A 196 19.70 -31.94 6.74
N GLY A 197 19.04 -33.01 7.18
CA GLY A 197 19.02 -33.53 8.57
C GLY A 197 18.03 -32.78 9.48
N PHE A 198 16.97 -33.39 10.01
CA PHE A 198 16.84 -34.69 10.67
C PHE A 198 15.42 -35.23 10.50
#